data_AF-A0A1Y0IPI6-F1
#
_entry.id   AF-A0A1Y0IPI6-F1
#
_cell.length_a   1.000
_cell.length_b   1.000
_cell.length_c   1.000
_cell.angle_alpha   90.00
_cell.angle_beta   90.00
_cell.angle_gamma   90.00
#
_symmetry.space_group_name_H-M   'P 1'
#
loop_
_entity.id
_entity.type
_entity.pdbx_description
1 polymer ?
#
loop_
_entity_poly.entity_id
_entity_poly.type
_entity_poly.pdbx_seq_one_letter_code
_entity_poly.pdbx_strand_id
1 'polypeptide(L)'
;MRLATEEAKIAHLLRRTGFAAPGTTTVAKSRRVAAVVEQILTAPPEAPQPPMSMIWEKNEVQDLTLWWLGQMMKSKHPLQEKMTLFWHGHFTSGIQKVKRPDFMARQNMLLRRHALGNIRKLAYEVSIDPAMMIWLDNNANIKAAPNENFSRELMELFLLGVGNYTERDVQEAARALTGWRLNRKDPLGPQTVTFSEFNHDEGRKTILGKSGDYNLQETLEILVRHPACAKLLATKLWEYFTYPNPEPHVLKPVIDAFTKSNFELTALLRAMFNSEAFYSDRAYRARVKSPVEYIIGILGLFPGLELQEKHQMMTLQALHLMGQDLFDPPNVAGWPSGAAWLSSSMMFARFNYAEVMAENVPLQGWPSAEQLDLCLKRVGLQDLSKQTRGQIEHYLKQTKATGEKKLRGLLHLLFISPEAQTL
;
A
#
# COMPACT_ATOMS: atom_id res chain seq x y z
N MET A 1 -14.50 26.11 -1.81
CA MET A 1 -13.45 25.09 -2.02
C MET A 1 -13.04 24.55 -0.66
N ARG A 2 -13.09 23.23 -0.43
CA ARG A 2 -12.84 22.63 0.91
C ARG A 2 -11.37 22.69 1.33
N LEU A 3 -10.45 22.81 0.37
CA LEU A 3 -9.00 22.92 0.58
C LEU A 3 -8.47 24.32 0.20
N ALA A 4 -9.06 25.37 0.79
CA ALA A 4 -8.79 26.76 0.42
C ALA A 4 -7.47 27.33 0.99
N THR A 5 -6.96 26.78 2.10
CA THR A 5 -5.73 27.26 2.76
C THR A 5 -4.57 26.29 2.58
N GLU A 6 -3.34 26.78 2.72
CA GLU A 6 -2.14 25.92 2.70
C GLU A 6 -2.19 24.88 3.82
N GLU A 7 -2.66 25.24 5.01
CA GLU A 7 -2.80 24.31 6.13
C GLU A 7 -3.78 23.17 5.80
N ALA A 8 -4.90 23.50 5.14
CA ALA A 8 -5.88 22.50 4.72
C ALA A 8 -5.28 21.55 3.68
N LYS A 9 -4.52 22.07 2.70
CA LYS A 9 -3.82 21.28 1.69
C LYS A 9 -2.74 20.40 2.30
N ILE A 10 -1.95 20.90 3.24
CA ILE A 10 -0.93 20.13 3.96
C ILE A 10 -1.59 19.01 4.76
N ALA A 11 -2.68 19.30 5.48
CA ALA A 11 -3.42 18.28 6.21
C ALA A 11 -4.01 17.22 5.27
N HIS A 12 -4.49 17.61 4.09
CA HIS A 12 -4.90 16.67 3.05
C HIS A 12 -3.72 15.79 2.61
N LEU A 13 -2.62 16.39 2.16
CA LEU A 13 -1.40 15.67 1.75
C LEU A 13 -0.97 14.64 2.78
N LEU A 14 -0.81 15.05 4.05
CA LEU A 14 -0.37 14.15 5.13
C LEU A 14 -1.35 13.01 5.39
N ARG A 15 -2.67 13.23 5.25
CA ARG A 15 -3.67 12.15 5.31
C ARG A 15 -3.53 11.19 4.13
N ARG A 16 -3.20 11.67 2.93
CA ARG A 16 -3.02 10.82 1.73
C ARG A 16 -1.72 10.03 1.76
N THR A 17 -0.64 10.63 2.27
CA THR A 17 0.70 10.06 2.28
C THR A 17 1.04 9.34 3.59
N GLY A 18 0.11 9.25 4.52
CA GLY A 18 0.21 8.41 5.71
C GLY A 18 -1.06 7.60 5.97
N PHE A 19 -1.18 7.05 7.17
CA PHE A 19 -2.32 6.21 7.57
C PHE A 19 -3.37 6.98 8.38
N ALA A 20 -3.51 8.29 8.14
CA ALA A 20 -4.53 9.15 8.74
C ALA A 20 -4.52 9.28 10.28
N ALA A 21 -3.45 8.86 10.97
CA ALA A 21 -3.31 9.00 12.42
C ALA A 21 -3.23 10.48 12.86
N PRO A 22 -4.14 10.95 13.73
CA PRO A 22 -4.15 12.32 14.25
C PRO A 22 -3.00 12.56 15.20
N GLY A 23 -1.92 13.13 14.67
CA GLY A 23 -0.68 13.38 15.42
C GLY A 23 0.49 13.70 14.50
N THR A 24 0.41 13.29 13.23
CA THR A 24 1.38 13.64 12.18
C THR A 24 1.18 15.05 11.62
N THR A 25 0.09 15.74 11.97
CA THR A 25 -0.29 17.07 11.45
C THR A 25 0.37 18.26 12.15
N THR A 26 1.32 18.05 13.07
CA THR A 26 2.19 19.12 13.60
C THR A 26 3.28 19.53 12.62
N VAL A 27 2.96 19.61 11.32
CA VAL A 27 3.82 20.29 10.35
C VAL A 27 3.52 21.79 10.47
N ALA A 28 4.57 22.53 10.82
CA ALA A 28 4.54 23.94 11.18
C ALA A 28 3.61 24.77 10.28
N LYS A 29 2.77 25.61 10.91
CA LYS A 29 1.88 26.62 10.30
C LYS A 29 2.59 27.61 9.35
N SER A 30 3.88 27.44 9.06
CA SER A 30 4.72 28.31 8.26
C SER A 30 5.29 27.65 6.99
N ARG A 31 4.94 26.40 6.67
CA ARG A 31 5.45 25.68 5.49
C ARG A 31 4.45 25.74 4.32
N ARG A 32 4.97 25.87 3.09
CA ARG A 32 4.20 25.69 1.85
C ARG A 32 4.07 24.22 1.52
N VAL A 33 2.99 23.82 0.85
CA VAL A 33 2.75 22.44 0.39
C VAL A 33 3.98 21.83 -0.30
N ALA A 34 4.58 22.55 -1.26
CA ALA A 34 5.74 22.06 -2.01
C ALA A 34 6.94 21.71 -1.12
N ALA A 35 7.18 22.47 -0.04
CA ALA A 35 8.25 22.17 0.90
C ALA A 35 7.97 20.90 1.72
N VAL A 36 6.70 20.66 2.07
CA VAL A 36 6.28 19.41 2.73
C VAL A 36 6.39 18.22 1.78
N VAL A 37 6.04 18.40 0.51
CA VAL A 37 6.22 17.37 -0.53
C VAL A 37 7.69 16.96 -0.66
N GLU A 38 8.62 17.92 -0.76
CA GLU A 38 10.04 17.57 -0.80
C GLU A 38 10.50 16.86 0.46
N GLN A 39 10.10 17.35 1.64
CA GLN A 39 10.47 16.73 2.92
C GLN A 39 10.06 15.25 2.99
N ILE A 40 8.83 14.89 2.57
CA ILE A 40 8.36 13.50 2.63
C ILE A 40 9.00 12.62 1.56
N LEU A 41 9.42 13.18 0.42
CA LEU A 41 10.02 12.44 -0.69
C LEU A 41 11.52 12.21 -0.51
N THR A 42 12.22 13.11 0.17
CA THR A 42 13.68 13.03 0.38
C THR A 42 14.07 12.48 1.74
N ALA A 43 13.10 12.07 2.54
CA ALA A 43 13.38 11.46 3.84
C ALA A 43 14.22 10.17 3.65
N PRO A 44 15.29 9.98 4.44
CA PRO A 44 16.10 8.78 4.33
C PRO A 44 15.24 7.54 4.64
N PRO A 45 15.36 6.45 3.88
CA PRO A 45 14.53 5.28 4.08
C PRO A 45 14.82 4.64 5.44
N GLU A 46 13.77 4.28 6.17
CA GLU A 46 13.85 3.36 7.30
C GLU A 46 13.88 1.92 6.76
N ALA A 47 14.73 1.07 7.34
CA ALA A 47 14.84 -0.35 6.98
C ALA A 47 14.84 -1.25 8.23
N PRO A 48 13.75 -1.19 9.04
CA PRO A 48 13.61 -2.04 10.20
C PRO A 48 13.66 -3.51 9.78
N GLN A 49 14.35 -4.32 10.58
CA GLN A 49 14.41 -5.76 10.40
C GLN A 49 13.29 -6.42 11.21
N PRO A 50 12.61 -7.45 10.69
CA PRO A 50 11.78 -8.30 11.52
C PRO A 50 12.67 -8.99 12.57
N PRO A 51 12.21 -9.16 13.82
CA PRO A 51 12.91 -9.96 14.81
C PRO A 51 13.24 -11.35 14.27
N MET A 52 14.49 -11.80 14.42
CA MET A 52 14.95 -13.09 13.89
C MET A 52 14.13 -14.28 14.42
N SER A 53 13.62 -14.18 15.65
CA SER A 53 12.71 -15.19 16.23
C SER A 53 11.41 -15.38 15.43
N MET A 54 10.89 -14.32 14.81
CA MET A 54 9.70 -14.38 13.92
C MET A 54 10.01 -15.02 12.56
N ILE A 55 11.28 -15.05 12.18
CA ILE A 55 11.75 -15.57 10.89
C ILE A 55 12.12 -17.06 11.02
N TRP A 56 12.57 -17.50 12.21
CA TRP A 56 13.20 -18.83 12.37
C TRP A 56 12.62 -19.71 13.48
N GLU A 57 11.97 -19.16 14.51
CA GLU A 57 11.64 -19.94 15.73
C GLU A 57 10.14 -20.20 15.92
N LYS A 58 9.24 -19.40 15.33
CA LYS A 58 7.78 -19.65 15.34
C LYS A 58 7.14 -19.12 14.06
N ASN A 59 6.84 -20.01 13.12
CA ASN A 59 6.29 -19.69 11.80
C ASN A 59 4.81 -19.30 11.89
N GLU A 60 4.51 -18.07 12.29
CA GLU A 60 3.17 -17.52 12.10
C GLU A 60 3.25 -16.19 11.34
N VAL A 61 2.71 -16.19 10.12
CA VAL A 61 2.53 -14.96 9.31
C VAL A 61 1.77 -13.87 10.07
N GLN A 62 1.06 -14.25 11.13
CA GLN A 62 0.41 -13.36 12.08
C GLN A 62 1.40 -12.45 12.80
N ASP A 63 2.51 -12.98 13.32
CA ASP A 63 3.56 -12.18 13.98
C ASP A 63 4.18 -11.19 13.01
N LEU A 64 4.45 -11.64 11.78
CA LEU A 64 4.99 -10.77 10.72
C LEU A 64 3.98 -9.68 10.32
N THR A 65 2.69 -10.00 10.29
CA THR A 65 1.59 -9.05 10.06
C THR A 65 1.55 -7.99 11.15
N LEU A 66 1.58 -8.41 12.42
CA LEU A 66 1.61 -7.50 13.57
C LEU A 66 2.86 -6.62 13.57
N TRP A 67 4.03 -7.20 13.25
CA TRP A 67 5.26 -6.43 13.10
C TRP A 67 5.13 -5.34 12.04
N TRP A 68 4.59 -5.67 10.86
CA TRP A 68 4.44 -4.70 9.78
C TRP A 68 3.42 -3.61 10.12
N LEU A 69 2.27 -3.96 10.70
CA LEU A 69 1.31 -2.98 11.23
C LEU A 69 1.99 -2.05 12.25
N GLY A 70 2.83 -2.60 13.13
CA GLY A 70 3.65 -1.83 14.06
C GLY A 70 4.59 -0.83 13.36
N GLN A 71 5.22 -1.21 12.24
CA GLN A 71 6.03 -0.28 11.43
C GLN A 71 5.18 0.84 10.83
N MET A 72 4.01 0.50 10.26
CA MET A 72 3.10 1.50 9.68
C MET A 72 2.61 2.53 10.70
N MET A 73 2.48 2.13 11.98
CA MET A 73 2.09 3.00 13.07
C MET A 73 3.23 3.88 13.60
N LYS A 74 4.45 3.32 13.70
CA LYS A 74 5.59 3.96 14.39
C LYS A 74 6.55 4.70 13.47
N SER A 75 6.53 4.41 12.17
CA SER A 75 7.49 4.97 11.23
C SER A 75 7.40 6.50 11.17
N LYS A 76 8.56 7.14 11.11
CA LYS A 76 8.67 8.59 10.87
C LYS A 76 8.49 8.93 9.39
N HIS A 77 8.41 7.92 8.54
CA HIS A 77 8.35 8.03 7.08
C HIS A 77 7.13 7.26 6.53
N PRO A 78 5.90 7.68 6.89
CA PRO A 78 4.70 6.93 6.58
C PRO A 78 4.44 6.77 5.07
N LEU A 79 4.97 7.67 4.22
CA LEU A 79 4.91 7.52 2.77
C LEU A 79 5.67 6.28 2.29
N GLN A 80 6.80 5.95 2.92
CA GLN A 80 7.56 4.74 2.59
C GLN A 80 6.72 3.50 2.87
N GLU A 81 6.08 3.40 4.03
CA GLU A 81 5.20 2.28 4.37
C GLU A 81 3.95 2.19 3.49
N LYS A 82 3.36 3.34 3.13
CA LYS A 82 2.26 3.41 2.16
C LYS A 82 2.67 2.87 0.80
N MET A 83 3.87 3.21 0.34
CA MET A 83 4.43 2.69 -0.90
C MET A 83 4.79 1.20 -0.79
N THR A 84 5.32 0.73 0.34
CA THR A 84 5.55 -0.70 0.59
C THR A 84 4.24 -1.49 0.47
N LEU A 85 3.14 -0.99 1.07
CA LEU A 85 1.83 -1.61 0.98
C LEU A 85 1.28 -1.61 -0.45
N PHE A 86 1.44 -0.49 -1.17
CA PHE A 86 1.10 -0.41 -2.58
C PHE A 86 1.86 -1.45 -3.40
N TRP A 87 3.18 -1.55 -3.22
CA TRP A 87 4.00 -2.50 -3.97
C TRP A 87 3.70 -3.94 -3.63
N HIS A 88 3.34 -4.27 -2.39
CA HIS A 88 2.91 -5.62 -2.02
C HIS A 88 1.61 -6.01 -2.73
N GLY A 89 0.70 -5.06 -2.89
CA GLY A 89 -0.51 -5.24 -3.69
C GLY A 89 -0.27 -5.25 -5.20
N HIS A 90 0.79 -4.58 -5.69
CA HIS A 90 1.09 -4.49 -7.12
C HIS A 90 1.95 -5.65 -7.61
N PHE A 91 3.10 -5.91 -6.97
CA PHE A 91 3.95 -7.08 -7.20
C PHE A 91 3.53 -8.20 -6.24
N THR A 92 2.33 -8.72 -6.47
CA THR A 92 1.67 -9.61 -5.52
C THR A 92 2.42 -10.92 -5.35
N SER A 93 2.63 -11.32 -4.08
CA SER A 93 2.89 -12.69 -3.67
C SER A 93 2.10 -13.00 -2.38
N GLY A 94 1.75 -14.27 -2.19
CA GLY A 94 0.89 -14.72 -1.09
C GLY A 94 1.49 -15.89 -0.29
N ILE A 95 1.40 -15.81 1.03
CA ILE A 95 1.94 -16.80 1.97
C ILE A 95 1.36 -18.20 1.76
N GLN A 96 0.11 -18.34 1.28
CA GLN A 96 -0.50 -19.67 1.08
C GLN A 96 0.23 -20.52 0.04
N LYS A 97 0.75 -19.90 -1.03
CA LYS A 97 1.55 -20.59 -2.05
C LYS A 97 3.04 -20.58 -1.69
N VAL A 98 3.56 -19.46 -1.17
CA VAL A 98 4.99 -19.32 -0.84
C VAL A 98 5.39 -20.19 0.35
N LYS A 99 4.53 -20.32 1.37
CA LYS A 99 4.69 -21.14 2.59
C LYS A 99 5.99 -20.88 3.37
N ARG A 100 6.55 -19.68 3.22
CA ARG A 100 7.83 -19.26 3.81
C ARG A 100 7.71 -17.82 4.36
N PRO A 101 7.36 -17.64 5.64
CA PRO A 101 7.25 -16.32 6.26
C PRO A 101 8.53 -15.49 6.13
N ASP A 102 9.69 -16.13 6.18
CA ASP A 102 10.99 -15.51 5.99
C ASP A 102 11.18 -14.92 4.58
N PHE A 103 10.68 -15.59 3.54
CA PHE A 103 10.67 -15.06 2.17
C PHE A 103 9.71 -13.89 2.03
N MET A 104 8.53 -13.97 2.65
CA MET A 104 7.57 -12.86 2.68
C MET A 104 8.14 -11.63 3.39
N ALA A 105 8.85 -11.83 4.51
CA ALA A 105 9.53 -10.77 5.23
C ALA A 105 10.64 -10.12 4.39
N ARG A 106 11.47 -10.95 3.74
CA ARG A 106 12.53 -10.48 2.84
C ARG A 106 11.98 -9.68 1.66
N GLN A 107 10.90 -10.15 1.03
CA GLN A 107 10.24 -9.42 -0.05
C GLN A 107 9.69 -8.09 0.46
N ASN A 108 9.02 -8.06 1.61
CA ASN A 108 8.53 -6.81 2.20
C ASN A 108 9.65 -5.80 2.44
N MET A 109 10.82 -6.24 2.91
CA MET A 109 11.99 -5.37 3.06
C MET A 109 12.54 -4.88 1.72
N LEU A 110 12.56 -5.73 0.69
CA LEU A 110 12.94 -5.35 -0.68
C LEU A 110 12.00 -4.25 -1.20
N LEU A 111 10.69 -4.45 -1.06
CA LEU A 111 9.67 -3.48 -1.45
C LEU A 111 9.82 -2.16 -0.67
N ARG A 112 10.12 -2.24 0.63
CA ARG A 112 10.38 -1.07 1.49
C ARG A 112 11.63 -0.30 1.06
N ARG A 113 12.71 -1.01 0.74
CA ARG A 113 13.97 -0.40 0.27
C ARG A 113 13.77 0.36 -1.04
N HIS A 114 12.95 -0.19 -1.94
CA HIS A 114 12.68 0.40 -3.26
C HIS A 114 11.40 1.23 -3.32
N ALA A 115 10.74 1.46 -2.18
CA ALA A 115 9.42 2.09 -2.09
C ALA A 115 9.31 3.40 -2.87
N LEU A 116 10.38 4.22 -2.82
CA LEU A 116 10.50 5.51 -3.51
C LEU A 116 11.61 5.52 -4.59
N GLY A 117 12.17 4.35 -4.94
CA GLY A 117 13.33 4.23 -5.81
C GLY A 117 13.00 4.28 -7.31
N ASN A 118 13.71 3.47 -8.09
CA ASN A 118 13.55 3.38 -9.54
C ASN A 118 12.80 2.09 -9.92
N ILE A 119 11.81 2.18 -10.80
CA ILE A 119 11.01 1.00 -11.19
C ILE A 119 11.84 -0.09 -11.87
N ARG A 120 12.90 0.27 -12.60
CA ARG A 120 13.77 -0.71 -13.28
C ARG A 120 14.43 -1.63 -12.27
N LYS A 121 14.99 -1.03 -11.20
CA LYS A 121 15.66 -1.75 -10.11
C LYS A 121 14.66 -2.59 -9.32
N LEU A 122 13.52 -2.00 -8.97
CA LEU A 122 12.46 -2.71 -8.25
C LEU A 122 11.96 -3.93 -9.04
N ALA A 123 11.61 -3.76 -10.31
CA ALA A 123 11.10 -4.84 -11.15
C ALA A 123 12.15 -5.94 -11.34
N TYR A 124 13.43 -5.60 -11.52
CA TYR A 124 14.51 -6.58 -11.61
C TYR A 124 14.66 -7.38 -10.31
N GLU A 125 14.78 -6.70 -9.16
CA GLU A 125 14.99 -7.38 -7.89
C GLU A 125 13.79 -8.23 -7.47
N VAL A 126 12.56 -7.77 -7.76
CA VAL A 126 11.34 -8.58 -7.56
C VAL A 126 11.34 -9.82 -8.48
N SER A 127 11.84 -9.72 -9.70
CA SER A 127 11.85 -10.85 -10.66
C SER A 127 12.74 -12.01 -10.21
N ILE A 128 13.74 -11.74 -9.37
CA ILE A 128 14.65 -12.73 -8.77
C ILE A 128 14.49 -12.84 -7.26
N ASP A 129 13.35 -12.37 -6.72
CA ASP A 129 13.00 -12.56 -5.32
C ASP A 129 12.43 -13.97 -5.10
N PRO A 130 12.88 -14.73 -4.07
CA PRO A 130 12.41 -16.09 -3.83
C PRO A 130 10.90 -16.24 -3.66
N ALA A 131 10.21 -15.28 -3.00
CA ALA A 131 8.76 -15.35 -2.83
C ALA A 131 8.06 -15.19 -4.19
N MET A 132 8.48 -14.21 -4.99
CA MET A 132 7.94 -14.00 -6.34
C MET A 132 8.18 -15.19 -7.27
N MET A 133 9.40 -15.74 -7.25
CA MET A 133 9.77 -16.88 -8.08
C MET A 133 8.94 -18.14 -7.76
N ILE A 134 8.56 -18.35 -6.50
CA ILE A 134 7.63 -19.42 -6.10
C ILE A 134 6.20 -19.05 -6.48
N TRP A 135 5.78 -17.80 -6.23
CA TRP A 135 4.42 -17.34 -6.46
C TRP A 135 3.99 -17.51 -7.92
N LEU A 136 4.88 -17.22 -8.87
CA LEU A 136 4.60 -17.31 -10.32
C LEU A 136 5.38 -18.42 -11.03
N ASP A 137 5.89 -19.38 -10.25
CA ASP A 137 6.54 -20.61 -10.75
C ASP A 137 7.74 -20.36 -11.68
N ASN A 138 8.37 -19.18 -11.58
CA ASN A 138 9.54 -18.82 -12.38
C ASN A 138 10.80 -19.59 -11.95
N ASN A 139 10.84 -20.09 -10.71
CA ASN A 139 11.90 -21.00 -10.25
C ASN A 139 11.97 -22.33 -11.01
N ALA A 140 10.90 -22.70 -11.72
CA ALA A 140 10.81 -23.88 -12.57
C ALA A 140 10.97 -23.56 -14.07
N ASN A 141 11.23 -22.30 -14.45
CA ASN A 141 11.31 -21.86 -15.85
C ASN A 141 12.63 -22.27 -16.50
N ILE A 142 12.57 -23.16 -17.50
CA ILE A 142 13.75 -23.77 -18.14
C ILE A 142 13.63 -23.74 -19.66
N LYS A 143 14.75 -23.71 -20.37
CA LYS A 143 14.81 -23.71 -21.84
C LYS A 143 13.96 -24.80 -22.49
N ALA A 144 13.95 -26.00 -21.92
CA ALA A 144 13.20 -27.14 -22.46
C ALA A 144 11.68 -27.04 -22.25
N ALA A 145 11.23 -26.21 -21.30
CA ALA A 145 9.83 -25.99 -20.97
C ALA A 145 9.66 -24.56 -20.41
N PRO A 146 9.66 -23.53 -21.30
CA PRO A 146 9.47 -22.15 -20.88
C PRO A 146 8.11 -21.97 -20.18
N ASN A 147 8.12 -21.37 -18.99
CA ASN A 147 6.91 -21.11 -18.21
C ASN A 147 6.43 -19.67 -18.42
N GLU A 148 5.26 -19.53 -19.03
CA GLU A 148 4.69 -18.24 -19.39
C GLU A 148 4.09 -17.46 -18.23
N ASN A 149 3.82 -18.10 -17.08
CA ASN A 149 3.08 -17.50 -15.97
C ASN A 149 3.70 -16.15 -15.55
N PHE A 150 4.97 -16.16 -15.16
CA PHE A 150 5.64 -14.93 -14.73
C PHE A 150 5.76 -13.87 -15.83
N SER A 151 6.07 -14.25 -17.07
CA SER A 151 6.13 -13.30 -18.20
C SER A 151 4.78 -12.68 -18.52
N ARG A 152 3.68 -13.44 -18.39
CA ARG A 152 2.32 -12.95 -18.60
C ARG A 152 1.99 -11.90 -17.56
N GLU A 153 2.21 -12.20 -16.28
CA GLU A 153 1.90 -11.26 -15.19
C GLU A 153 2.78 -10.01 -15.22
N LEU A 154 4.06 -10.15 -15.61
CA LEU A 154 4.96 -9.01 -15.84
C LEU A 154 4.36 -8.03 -16.85
N MET A 155 3.83 -8.52 -17.97
CA MET A 155 3.23 -7.67 -18.99
C MET A 155 1.81 -7.22 -18.60
N GLU A 156 0.97 -8.14 -18.17
CA GLU A 156 -0.45 -7.92 -17.95
C GLU A 156 -0.73 -7.04 -16.74
N LEU A 157 -0.18 -7.38 -15.57
CA LEU A 157 -0.55 -6.76 -14.30
C LEU A 157 0.50 -5.79 -13.80
N PHE A 158 1.78 -6.09 -14.02
CA PHE A 158 2.86 -5.36 -13.37
C PHE A 158 3.39 -4.19 -14.19
N LEU A 159 3.55 -4.34 -15.52
CA LEU A 159 4.26 -3.34 -16.32
C LEU A 159 3.52 -2.79 -17.53
N LEU A 160 2.60 -3.48 -18.21
CA LEU A 160 2.00 -2.92 -19.45
C LEU A 160 0.48 -2.75 -19.38
N GLY A 161 -0.24 -3.70 -18.80
CA GLY A 161 -1.70 -3.74 -18.92
C GLY A 161 -2.16 -4.51 -20.16
N VAL A 162 -3.32 -5.16 -20.05
CA VAL A 162 -3.99 -5.87 -21.15
C VAL A 162 -4.06 -5.00 -22.42
N GLY A 163 -3.80 -5.62 -23.57
CA GLY A 163 -3.89 -4.99 -24.89
C GLY A 163 -2.61 -4.25 -25.35
N ASN A 164 -1.52 -4.32 -24.59
CA ASN A 164 -0.24 -3.67 -24.92
C ASN A 164 0.87 -4.68 -25.30
N TYR A 165 0.53 -5.95 -25.45
CA TYR A 165 1.43 -7.04 -25.82
C TYR A 165 0.61 -8.13 -26.54
N THR A 166 1.30 -9.02 -27.23
CA THR A 166 0.73 -10.20 -27.88
C THR A 166 1.06 -11.47 -27.11
N GLU A 167 0.34 -12.54 -27.40
CA GLU A 167 0.65 -13.87 -26.86
C GLU A 167 2.08 -14.33 -27.21
N ARG A 168 2.55 -13.95 -28.40
CA ARG A 168 3.93 -14.23 -28.82
C ARG A 168 4.96 -13.48 -27.97
N ASP A 169 4.66 -12.26 -27.55
CA ASP A 169 5.56 -11.51 -26.65
C ASP A 169 5.67 -12.21 -25.29
N VAL A 170 4.58 -12.79 -24.78
CA VAL A 170 4.59 -13.59 -23.55
C VAL A 170 5.50 -14.80 -23.71
N GLN A 171 5.34 -15.57 -24.79
CA GLN A 171 6.18 -16.74 -25.09
C GLN A 171 7.67 -16.40 -25.22
N GLU A 172 7.99 -15.34 -25.95
CA GLU A 172 9.37 -14.91 -26.17
C GLU A 172 10.00 -14.33 -24.91
N ALA A 173 9.22 -13.64 -24.07
CA ALA A 173 9.67 -13.24 -22.74
C ALA A 173 9.85 -14.47 -21.83
N ALA A 174 8.95 -15.45 -21.83
CA ALA A 174 9.09 -16.67 -21.03
C ALA A 174 10.44 -17.35 -21.30
N ARG A 175 10.83 -17.44 -22.58
CA ARG A 175 12.16 -17.91 -23.02
C ARG A 175 13.30 -17.06 -22.44
N ALA A 176 13.19 -15.73 -22.47
CA ALA A 176 14.18 -14.80 -21.92
C ALA A 176 14.36 -14.92 -20.40
N LEU A 177 13.32 -15.37 -19.70
CA LEU A 177 13.31 -15.49 -18.24
C LEU A 177 13.79 -16.85 -17.72
N THR A 178 14.08 -17.81 -18.61
CA THR A 178 14.58 -19.15 -18.26
C THR A 178 15.93 -19.10 -17.51
N GLY A 179 16.19 -20.11 -16.68
CA GLY A 179 17.52 -20.34 -16.07
C GLY A 179 17.68 -19.83 -14.63
N TRP A 180 16.81 -18.94 -14.15
CA TRP A 180 16.79 -18.50 -12.75
C TRP A 180 16.17 -19.56 -11.84
N ARG A 181 16.85 -19.88 -10.73
CA ARG A 181 16.43 -20.94 -9.81
C ARG A 181 16.72 -20.60 -8.35
N LEU A 182 15.94 -21.18 -7.45
CA LEU A 182 16.30 -21.20 -6.03
C LEU A 182 17.52 -22.10 -5.81
N ASN A 183 18.48 -21.65 -5.01
CA ASN A 183 19.70 -22.39 -4.72
C ASN A 183 19.45 -23.51 -3.70
N ARG A 184 19.23 -24.73 -4.19
CA ARG A 184 19.02 -25.91 -3.34
C ARG A 184 20.24 -26.33 -2.51
N LYS A 185 21.42 -25.75 -2.75
CA LYS A 185 22.65 -26.08 -2.02
C LYS A 185 22.85 -25.25 -0.75
N ASP A 186 21.95 -24.30 -0.48
CA ASP A 186 22.05 -23.48 0.72
C ASP A 186 21.89 -24.34 2.00
N PRO A 187 22.72 -24.12 3.05
CA PRO A 187 22.75 -25.00 4.23
C PRO A 187 21.41 -25.11 5.00
N LEU A 188 20.57 -24.07 4.91
CA LEU A 188 19.28 -23.98 5.59
C LEU A 188 18.10 -24.20 4.61
N GLY A 189 18.31 -24.99 3.56
CA GLY A 189 17.43 -25.05 2.39
C GLY A 189 17.56 -23.79 1.52
N PRO A 190 16.85 -23.68 0.39
CA PRO A 190 17.04 -22.54 -0.51
C PRO A 190 16.80 -21.21 0.19
N GLN A 191 17.78 -20.30 0.12
CA GLN A 191 17.79 -18.94 0.67
C GLN A 191 18.23 -17.90 -0.38
N THR A 192 18.97 -18.35 -1.39
CA THR A 192 19.54 -17.53 -2.46
C THR A 192 19.01 -17.99 -3.81
N VAL A 193 19.24 -17.15 -4.81
CA VAL A 193 18.86 -17.41 -6.20
C VAL A 193 20.14 -17.56 -7.02
N THR A 194 20.15 -18.54 -7.92
CA THR A 194 21.26 -18.78 -8.85
C THR A 194 20.75 -18.77 -10.29
N PHE A 195 21.64 -18.45 -11.22
CA PHE A 195 21.39 -18.53 -12.65
C PHE A 195 22.08 -19.76 -13.22
N SER A 196 21.40 -20.49 -14.09
CA SER A 196 21.90 -21.70 -14.73
C SER A 196 21.89 -21.52 -16.24
N GLU A 197 23.06 -21.28 -16.81
CA GLU A 197 23.27 -21.15 -18.27
C GLU A 197 22.74 -22.37 -19.04
N PHE A 198 22.99 -23.58 -18.53
CA PHE A 198 22.45 -24.83 -19.11
C PHE A 198 20.92 -24.82 -19.28
N ASN A 199 20.21 -24.16 -18.36
CA ASN A 199 18.75 -24.06 -18.38
C ASN A 199 18.24 -22.79 -19.04
N HIS A 200 19.12 -21.89 -19.49
CA HIS A 200 18.74 -20.65 -20.13
C HIS A 200 18.64 -20.82 -21.65
N ASP A 201 17.59 -20.27 -22.25
CA ASP A 201 17.48 -20.17 -23.69
C ASP A 201 18.31 -19.00 -24.21
N GLU A 202 19.48 -19.28 -24.75
CA GLU A 202 20.35 -18.28 -25.41
C GLU A 202 19.87 -17.90 -26.83
N GLY A 203 18.82 -18.53 -27.34
CA GLY A 203 18.30 -18.22 -28.67
C GLY A 203 17.86 -16.77 -28.80
N ARG A 204 17.89 -16.25 -30.04
CA ARG A 204 17.36 -14.92 -30.37
C ARG A 204 15.86 -14.86 -30.07
N LYS A 205 15.42 -13.77 -29.45
CA LYS A 205 14.03 -13.55 -29.00
C LYS A 205 13.47 -12.28 -29.61
N THR A 206 12.17 -12.24 -29.84
CA THR A 206 11.47 -11.04 -30.33
C THR A 206 10.38 -10.61 -29.34
N ILE A 207 10.57 -9.46 -28.69
CA ILE A 207 9.68 -8.94 -27.64
C ILE A 207 9.30 -7.50 -28.00
N LEU A 208 8.00 -7.23 -28.11
CA LEU A 208 7.41 -5.94 -28.49
C LEU A 208 8.03 -5.37 -29.78
N GLY A 209 8.21 -6.24 -30.78
CA GLY A 209 8.77 -5.89 -32.09
C GLY A 209 10.28 -5.66 -32.12
N LYS A 210 11.00 -5.86 -31.01
CA LYS A 210 12.46 -5.78 -30.94
C LYS A 210 13.05 -7.17 -30.87
N SER A 211 14.14 -7.43 -31.60
CA SER A 211 14.78 -8.75 -31.62
C SER A 211 16.23 -8.70 -31.16
N GLY A 212 16.63 -9.65 -30.31
CA GLY A 212 17.99 -9.78 -29.78
C GLY A 212 18.13 -10.97 -28.83
N ASP A 213 19.34 -11.17 -28.31
CA ASP A 213 19.63 -12.26 -27.38
C ASP A 213 19.31 -11.81 -25.95
N TYR A 214 18.02 -11.57 -25.70
CA TYR A 214 17.56 -10.95 -24.46
C TYR A 214 17.53 -11.94 -23.30
N ASN A 215 17.96 -11.46 -22.13
CA ASN A 215 17.73 -12.11 -20.84
C ASN A 215 16.69 -11.30 -20.02
N LEU A 216 16.56 -11.60 -18.73
CA LEU A 216 15.67 -10.89 -17.80
C LEU A 216 15.87 -9.37 -17.83
N GLN A 217 17.11 -8.89 -17.78
CA GLN A 217 17.44 -7.48 -17.70
C GLN A 217 17.02 -6.74 -18.98
N GLU A 218 17.37 -7.24 -20.18
CA GLU A 218 16.94 -6.58 -21.42
C GLU A 218 15.43 -6.68 -21.63
N THR A 219 14.81 -7.79 -21.21
CA THR A 219 13.34 -7.94 -21.25
C THR A 219 12.68 -6.86 -20.41
N LEU A 220 13.08 -6.68 -19.16
CA LEU A 220 12.54 -5.62 -18.30
C LEU A 220 12.82 -4.22 -18.85
N GLU A 221 13.99 -4.00 -19.46
CA GLU A 221 14.32 -2.72 -20.09
C GLU A 221 13.36 -2.39 -21.25
N ILE A 222 13.02 -3.39 -22.07
CA ILE A 222 12.03 -3.27 -23.15
C ILE A 222 10.65 -2.93 -22.58
N LEU A 223 10.20 -3.67 -21.55
CA LEU A 223 8.89 -3.49 -20.93
C LEU A 223 8.76 -2.12 -20.25
N VAL A 224 9.74 -1.71 -19.44
CA VAL A 224 9.70 -0.42 -18.73
C VAL A 224 9.76 0.76 -19.70
N ARG A 225 10.49 0.66 -20.82
CA ARG A 225 10.51 1.72 -21.84
C ARG A 225 9.23 1.82 -22.66
N HIS A 226 8.36 0.83 -22.62
CA HIS A 226 7.10 0.89 -23.33
C HIS A 226 6.19 1.99 -22.73
N PRO A 227 5.56 2.86 -23.53
CA PRO A 227 4.74 3.95 -23.02
C PRO A 227 3.60 3.51 -22.08
N ALA A 228 3.08 2.30 -22.29
CA ALA A 228 2.05 1.72 -21.43
C ALA A 228 2.51 1.54 -19.97
N CYS A 229 3.81 1.33 -19.72
CA CYS A 229 4.34 1.17 -18.36
C CYS A 229 4.23 2.44 -17.54
N ALA A 230 4.69 3.56 -18.09
CA ALA A 230 4.55 4.84 -17.43
C ALA A 230 3.07 5.19 -17.19
N LYS A 231 2.21 4.91 -18.17
CA LYS A 231 0.76 5.15 -18.05
C LYS A 231 0.11 4.28 -16.98
N LEU A 232 0.38 2.98 -16.95
CA LEU A 232 -0.17 2.02 -15.99
C LEU A 232 0.21 2.42 -14.56
N LEU A 233 1.50 2.60 -14.29
CA LEU A 233 2.00 2.90 -12.95
C LEU A 233 1.55 4.27 -12.47
N ALA A 234 1.58 5.29 -13.33
CA ALA A 234 1.05 6.61 -13.00
C ALA A 234 -0.44 6.54 -12.65
N THR A 235 -1.23 5.77 -13.41
CA THR A 235 -2.66 5.59 -13.13
C THR A 235 -2.86 4.90 -11.79
N LYS A 236 -2.25 3.73 -11.56
CA LYS A 236 -2.39 2.98 -10.31
C LYS A 236 -1.99 3.81 -9.09
N LEU A 237 -0.86 4.52 -9.14
CA LEU A 237 -0.42 5.39 -8.05
C LEU A 237 -1.35 6.59 -7.87
N TRP A 238 -1.86 7.18 -8.96
CA TRP A 238 -2.82 8.28 -8.85
C TRP A 238 -4.09 7.83 -8.14
N GLU A 239 -4.64 6.67 -8.50
CA GLU A 239 -5.84 6.13 -7.86
C GLU A 239 -5.57 5.71 -6.41
N TYR A 240 -4.37 5.23 -6.12
CA TYR A 240 -3.94 4.89 -4.76
C TYR A 240 -3.73 6.12 -3.87
N PHE A 241 -3.36 7.28 -4.41
CA PHE A 241 -3.12 8.48 -3.61
C PHE A 241 -4.15 9.58 -3.77
N THR A 242 -5.03 9.56 -4.78
CA THR A 242 -5.84 10.73 -5.18
C THR A 242 -7.33 10.42 -5.45
N TYR A 243 -7.71 9.93 -6.62
CA TYR A 243 -9.11 9.55 -6.89
C TYR A 243 -9.17 8.60 -8.09
N PRO A 244 -10.22 7.77 -8.19
CA PRO A 244 -10.36 6.84 -9.31
C PRO A 244 -10.58 7.58 -10.65
N ASN A 245 -10.12 6.96 -11.74
CA ASN A 245 -10.34 7.42 -13.10
C ASN A 245 -9.85 8.87 -13.37
N PRO A 246 -8.55 9.16 -13.24
CA PRO A 246 -8.00 10.48 -13.57
C PRO A 246 -8.22 10.87 -15.03
N GLU A 247 -8.47 12.15 -15.27
CA GLU A 247 -8.54 12.70 -16.61
C GLU A 247 -7.16 12.61 -17.30
N PRO A 248 -7.10 12.30 -18.62
CA PRO A 248 -5.81 12.15 -19.32
C PRO A 248 -4.90 13.38 -19.21
N HIS A 249 -5.47 14.59 -19.21
CA HIS A 249 -4.68 15.83 -19.11
C HIS A 249 -4.10 16.04 -17.70
N VAL A 250 -4.76 15.54 -16.65
CA VAL A 250 -4.25 15.56 -15.28
C VAL A 250 -3.10 14.58 -15.11
N LEU A 251 -3.20 13.40 -15.74
CA LEU A 251 -2.19 12.36 -15.60
C LEU A 251 -0.95 12.61 -16.47
N LYS A 252 -1.09 13.33 -17.58
CA LYS A 252 0.00 13.58 -18.53
C LYS A 252 1.26 14.19 -17.89
N PRO A 253 1.20 15.26 -17.07
CA PRO A 253 2.38 15.79 -16.40
C PRO A 253 3.08 14.79 -15.47
N VAL A 254 2.31 13.89 -14.84
CA VAL A 254 2.84 12.83 -13.96
C VAL A 254 3.60 11.77 -14.77
N ILE A 255 3.02 11.33 -15.89
CA ILE A 255 3.66 10.40 -16.84
C ILE A 255 4.93 11.02 -17.44
N ASP A 256 4.86 12.29 -17.85
CA ASP A 256 6.00 13.01 -18.43
C ASP A 256 7.14 13.15 -17.40
N ALA A 257 6.83 13.45 -16.13
CA ALA A 257 7.83 13.54 -15.08
C ALA A 257 8.51 12.19 -14.81
N PHE A 258 7.72 11.10 -14.79
CA PHE A 258 8.23 9.75 -14.59
C PHE A 258 9.14 9.29 -15.72
N THR A 259 8.75 9.53 -16.97
CA THR A 259 9.55 9.13 -18.14
C THR A 259 10.83 9.95 -18.28
N LYS A 260 10.75 11.28 -18.09
CA LYS A 260 11.91 12.18 -18.19
C LYS A 260 12.95 11.96 -17.09
N SER A 261 12.53 11.50 -15.91
CA SER A 261 13.45 11.16 -14.81
C SER A 261 14.14 9.81 -14.98
N ASN A 262 13.94 9.12 -16.12
CA ASN A 262 14.33 7.72 -16.29
C ASN A 262 13.68 6.79 -15.25
N PHE A 263 12.38 7.00 -15.01
CA PHE A 263 11.51 6.16 -14.22
C PHE A 263 11.82 6.14 -12.70
N GLU A 264 12.19 7.30 -12.17
CA GLU A 264 12.29 7.54 -10.72
C GLU A 264 10.90 7.78 -10.11
N LEU A 265 10.52 6.97 -9.11
CA LEU A 265 9.22 7.06 -8.43
C LEU A 265 9.07 8.38 -7.68
N THR A 266 10.15 8.91 -7.10
CA THR A 266 10.10 10.25 -6.46
C THR A 266 9.69 11.34 -7.43
N ALA A 267 10.11 11.30 -8.70
CA ALA A 267 9.73 12.29 -9.70
C ALA A 267 8.24 12.19 -10.06
N LEU A 268 7.72 10.97 -10.20
CA LEU A 268 6.30 10.70 -10.41
C LEU A 268 5.47 11.26 -9.24
N LEU A 269 5.81 10.86 -8.01
CA LEU A 269 5.09 11.27 -6.80
C LEU A 269 5.19 12.79 -6.57
N ARG A 270 6.34 13.41 -6.85
CA ARG A 270 6.52 14.86 -6.79
C ARG A 270 5.57 15.59 -7.74
N ALA A 271 5.47 15.13 -8.99
CA ALA A 271 4.57 15.74 -9.97
C ALA A 271 3.10 15.57 -9.56
N MET A 272 2.74 14.41 -9.00
CA MET A 272 1.40 14.13 -8.48
C MET A 272 1.04 15.02 -7.30
N PHE A 273 1.87 15.05 -6.25
CA PHE A 273 1.58 15.76 -5.00
C PHE A 273 1.68 17.29 -5.13
N ASN A 274 2.31 17.81 -6.19
CA ASN A 274 2.30 19.24 -6.50
C ASN A 274 1.21 19.63 -7.53
N SER A 275 0.43 18.69 -8.04
CA SER A 275 -0.63 19.00 -9.00
C SER A 275 -1.83 19.68 -8.34
N GLU A 276 -2.46 20.62 -9.04
CA GLU A 276 -3.67 21.29 -8.54
C GLU A 276 -4.84 20.30 -8.36
N ALA A 277 -4.95 19.32 -9.25
CA ALA A 277 -5.98 18.30 -9.21
C ALA A 277 -5.93 17.45 -7.93
N PHE A 278 -4.74 17.24 -7.35
CA PHE A 278 -4.57 16.57 -6.06
C PHE A 278 -5.26 17.31 -4.90
N TYR A 279 -5.44 18.63 -5.01
CA TYR A 279 -6.07 19.48 -4.00
C TYR A 279 -7.47 19.99 -4.42
N SER A 280 -8.02 19.44 -5.49
CA SER A 280 -9.36 19.78 -5.97
C SER A 280 -10.47 19.25 -5.05
N ASP A 281 -11.69 19.82 -5.17
CA ASP A 281 -12.86 19.29 -4.48
C ASP A 281 -13.18 17.84 -4.90
N ARG A 282 -12.78 17.41 -6.12
CA ARG A 282 -12.89 16.02 -6.58
C ARG A 282 -11.98 15.06 -5.84
N ALA A 283 -10.81 15.51 -5.36
CA ALA A 283 -9.85 14.66 -4.64
C ALA A 283 -10.16 14.53 -3.15
N TYR A 284 -10.86 15.51 -2.59
CA TYR A 284 -11.21 15.54 -1.19
C TYR A 284 -12.18 14.41 -0.83
N ARG A 285 -11.74 13.44 -0.01
CA ARG A 285 -12.56 12.31 0.46
C ARG A 285 -13.04 11.38 -0.63
N ALA A 286 -12.32 11.35 -1.74
CA ALA A 286 -12.64 10.57 -2.92
C ALA A 286 -12.23 9.10 -2.81
N ARG A 287 -11.37 8.75 -1.84
CA ARG A 287 -10.94 7.38 -1.63
C ARG A 287 -11.61 6.79 -0.40
N VAL A 288 -12.02 5.54 -0.54
CA VAL A 288 -12.36 4.69 0.60
C VAL A 288 -11.05 4.16 1.20
N LYS A 289 -10.92 4.27 2.52
CA LYS A 289 -9.80 3.67 3.27
C LYS A 289 -9.79 2.17 3.08
N SER A 290 -8.65 1.58 2.76
CA SER A 290 -8.45 0.15 2.89
C SER A 290 -8.61 -0.29 4.36
N PRO A 291 -8.89 -1.57 4.64
CA PRO A 291 -8.97 -2.07 6.01
C PRO A 291 -7.75 -1.73 6.88
N VAL A 292 -6.55 -1.83 6.32
CA VAL A 292 -5.29 -1.42 6.97
C VAL A 292 -5.28 0.07 7.30
N GLU A 293 -5.64 0.96 6.35
CA GLU A 293 -5.74 2.41 6.60
C GLU A 293 -6.79 2.75 7.67
N TYR A 294 -7.91 2.03 7.70
CA TYR A 294 -8.97 2.21 8.69
C TYR A 294 -8.50 1.83 10.10
N ILE A 295 -7.92 0.64 10.24
CA ILE A 295 -7.42 0.11 11.51
C ILE A 295 -6.30 0.98 12.07
N ILE A 296 -5.29 1.32 11.26
CA ILE A 296 -4.17 2.14 11.72
C ILE A 296 -4.65 3.56 12.07
N GLY A 297 -5.59 4.11 11.30
CA GLY A 297 -6.16 5.42 11.61
C GLY A 297 -6.84 5.45 12.99
N ILE A 298 -7.54 4.39 13.38
CA ILE A 298 -8.16 4.27 14.71
C ILE A 298 -7.08 4.04 15.79
N LEU A 299 -6.18 3.09 15.59
CA LEU A 299 -5.14 2.78 16.58
C LEU A 299 -4.21 3.97 16.84
N GLY A 300 -3.91 4.76 15.81
CA GLY A 300 -3.05 5.95 15.90
C GLY A 300 -3.62 7.10 16.74
N LEU A 301 -4.90 7.07 17.09
CA LEU A 301 -5.53 8.00 18.04
C LEU A 301 -5.10 7.77 19.49
N PHE A 302 -4.56 6.58 19.77
CA PHE A 302 -4.33 6.11 21.12
C PHE A 302 -2.91 5.58 21.29
N PRO A 303 -1.92 6.50 21.38
CA PRO A 303 -0.54 6.12 21.70
C PRO A 303 -0.50 5.27 22.98
N GLY A 304 0.20 4.14 22.95
CA GLY A 304 0.28 3.16 24.04
C GLY A 304 -0.70 1.98 23.94
N LEU A 305 -1.69 2.01 23.03
CA LEU A 305 -2.55 0.87 22.71
C LEU A 305 -1.99 -0.01 21.57
N GLU A 306 -0.83 0.34 20.99
CA GLU A 306 -0.36 -0.28 19.76
C GLU A 306 -0.09 -1.77 19.94
N LEU A 307 -0.99 -2.59 19.40
CA LEU A 307 -0.84 -4.05 19.29
C LEU A 307 -0.42 -4.71 20.61
N GLN A 308 -0.98 -4.24 21.75
CA GLN A 308 -0.91 -5.00 23.00
C GLN A 308 -1.53 -6.38 22.78
N GLU A 309 -0.99 -7.42 23.43
CA GLU A 309 -1.37 -8.83 23.23
C GLU A 309 -2.90 -9.03 23.19
N LYS A 310 -3.63 -8.41 24.11
CA LYS A 310 -5.11 -8.46 24.18
C LYS A 310 -5.86 -7.90 22.96
N HIS A 311 -5.24 -7.09 22.11
CA HIS A 311 -5.86 -6.48 20.92
C HIS A 311 -5.33 -7.04 19.59
N GLN A 312 -4.26 -7.85 19.62
CA GLN A 312 -3.61 -8.37 18.41
C GLN A 312 -4.55 -9.29 17.63
N MET A 313 -5.11 -10.30 18.28
CA MET A 313 -6.03 -11.27 17.64
C MET A 313 -7.26 -10.60 17.06
N MET A 314 -7.84 -9.62 17.77
CA MET A 314 -8.98 -8.85 17.27
C MET A 314 -8.60 -8.06 16.01
N THR A 315 -7.41 -7.45 15.99
CA THR A 315 -6.94 -6.67 14.84
C THR A 315 -6.72 -7.57 13.62
N LEU A 316 -6.12 -8.75 13.82
CA LEU A 316 -5.93 -9.75 12.77
C LEU A 316 -7.28 -10.26 12.24
N GLN A 317 -8.21 -10.60 13.14
CA GLN A 317 -9.56 -11.05 12.76
C GLN A 317 -10.33 -9.96 12.01
N ALA A 318 -10.19 -8.70 12.41
CA ALA A 318 -10.82 -7.57 11.74
C ALA A 318 -10.28 -7.36 10.32
N LEU A 319 -8.96 -7.47 10.11
CA LEU A 319 -8.35 -7.43 8.78
C LEU A 319 -8.89 -8.55 7.88
N HIS A 320 -8.95 -9.78 8.41
CA HIS A 320 -9.47 -10.94 7.70
C HIS A 320 -10.94 -10.75 7.28
N LEU A 321 -11.80 -10.36 8.22
CA LEU A 321 -13.22 -10.13 7.96
C LEU A 321 -13.47 -8.95 7.00
N MET A 322 -12.55 -8.00 6.93
CA MET A 322 -12.59 -6.90 5.97
C MET A 322 -11.90 -7.22 4.63
N GLY A 323 -11.24 -8.38 4.50
CA GLY A 323 -10.65 -8.88 3.25
C GLY A 323 -9.25 -8.33 2.91
N GLN A 324 -8.47 -7.86 3.88
CA GLN A 324 -7.10 -7.40 3.65
C GLN A 324 -6.09 -8.07 4.59
N ASP A 325 -5.89 -9.37 4.41
CA ASP A 325 -4.83 -10.13 5.09
C ASP A 325 -3.45 -9.75 4.52
N LEU A 326 -2.60 -9.11 5.33
CA LEU A 326 -1.24 -8.77 4.92
C LEU A 326 -0.44 -10.05 4.63
N PHE A 327 0.45 -9.97 3.63
CA PHE A 327 1.19 -11.13 3.09
C PHE A 327 0.33 -12.19 2.41
N ASP A 328 -0.99 -11.99 2.29
CA ASP A 328 -1.88 -12.94 1.62
C ASP A 328 -2.92 -12.24 0.72
N PRO A 329 -2.50 -11.53 -0.35
CA PRO A 329 -3.45 -10.98 -1.30
C PRO A 329 -4.30 -12.09 -1.94
N PRO A 330 -5.58 -11.82 -2.26
CA PRO A 330 -6.53 -12.86 -2.64
C PRO A 330 -6.22 -13.54 -3.98
N ASN A 331 -5.50 -12.86 -4.87
CA ASN A 331 -5.04 -13.37 -6.17
C ASN A 331 -3.91 -12.48 -6.70
N VAL A 332 -3.34 -12.83 -7.86
CA VAL A 332 -2.21 -12.14 -8.49
C VAL A 332 -2.46 -10.66 -8.84
N ALA A 333 -3.71 -10.22 -8.98
CA ALA A 333 -4.06 -8.82 -9.17
C ALA A 333 -4.02 -7.98 -7.88
N GLY A 334 -3.76 -8.61 -6.74
CA GLY A 334 -3.65 -7.96 -5.44
C GLY A 334 -4.99 -7.74 -4.74
N TRP A 335 -5.04 -6.75 -3.86
CA TRP A 335 -6.26 -6.38 -3.14
C TRP A 335 -7.15 -5.45 -3.97
N PRO A 336 -8.49 -5.49 -3.77
CA PRO A 336 -9.40 -4.56 -4.43
C PRO A 336 -9.19 -3.11 -3.94
N SER A 337 -9.89 -2.16 -4.57
CA SER A 337 -9.81 -0.75 -4.20
C SER A 337 -11.19 -0.09 -4.17
N GLY A 338 -11.27 1.10 -3.56
CA GLY A 338 -12.48 1.93 -3.57
C GLY A 338 -13.69 1.26 -2.90
N ALA A 339 -14.84 1.33 -3.56
CA ALA A 339 -16.13 0.89 -3.02
C ALA A 339 -16.21 -0.63 -2.73
N ALA A 340 -15.31 -1.44 -3.30
CA ALA A 340 -15.22 -2.86 -3.00
C ALA A 340 -14.99 -3.14 -1.49
N TRP A 341 -14.42 -2.18 -0.76
CA TRP A 341 -14.22 -2.26 0.70
C TRP A 341 -15.47 -1.99 1.54
N LEU A 342 -16.61 -1.65 0.92
CA LEU A 342 -17.84 -1.22 1.58
C LEU A 342 -19.01 -2.22 1.40
N SER A 343 -18.72 -3.50 1.16
CA SER A 343 -19.77 -4.52 1.19
C SER A 343 -20.42 -4.59 2.58
N SER A 344 -21.66 -5.09 2.66
CA SER A 344 -22.40 -5.15 3.93
C SER A 344 -21.65 -5.92 5.02
N SER A 345 -20.95 -7.01 4.67
CA SER A 345 -20.15 -7.79 5.62
C SER A 345 -18.91 -7.04 6.10
N MET A 346 -18.19 -6.37 5.20
CA MET A 346 -17.00 -5.58 5.55
C MET A 346 -17.36 -4.35 6.39
N MET A 347 -18.50 -3.71 6.11
CA MET A 347 -19.02 -2.61 6.92
C MET A 347 -19.42 -3.06 8.32
N PHE A 348 -20.06 -4.23 8.44
CA PHE A 348 -20.37 -4.81 9.75
C PHE A 348 -19.08 -5.11 10.55
N ALA A 349 -18.05 -5.66 9.90
CA ALA A 349 -16.75 -5.88 10.54
C ALA A 349 -16.10 -4.56 11.01
N ARG A 350 -16.19 -3.48 10.21
CA ARG A 350 -15.69 -2.15 10.58
C ARG A 350 -16.40 -1.57 11.79
N PHE A 351 -17.72 -1.78 11.88
CA PHE A 351 -18.53 -1.29 13.00
C PHE A 351 -18.20 -2.05 14.29
N ASN A 352 -18.11 -3.37 14.23
CA ASN A 352 -17.70 -4.18 15.38
C ASN A 352 -16.29 -3.80 15.86
N TYR A 353 -15.34 -3.61 14.93
CA TYR A 353 -14.00 -3.17 15.30
C TYR A 353 -14.02 -1.77 15.96
N ALA A 354 -14.79 -0.82 15.41
CA ALA A 354 -14.94 0.51 15.98
C ALA A 354 -15.55 0.49 17.39
N GLU A 355 -16.56 -0.34 17.61
CA GLU A 355 -17.20 -0.51 18.92
C GLU A 355 -16.19 -1.01 19.95
N VAL A 356 -15.47 -2.10 19.64
CA VAL A 356 -14.50 -2.65 20.59
C VAL A 356 -13.37 -1.66 20.87
N MET A 357 -12.90 -0.94 19.86
CA MET A 357 -11.91 0.11 20.07
C MET A 357 -12.47 1.23 20.95
N ALA A 358 -13.67 1.75 20.67
CA ALA A 358 -14.31 2.78 21.49
C ALA A 358 -14.49 2.35 22.96
N GLU A 359 -14.72 1.06 23.23
CA GLU A 359 -14.84 0.52 24.58
C GLU A 359 -13.50 0.31 25.30
N ASN A 360 -12.41 0.06 24.58
CA ASN A 360 -11.11 -0.28 25.18
C ASN A 360 -10.12 0.88 25.23
N VAL A 361 -10.44 2.02 24.62
CA VAL A 361 -9.51 3.15 24.54
C VAL A 361 -9.33 3.85 25.89
N PRO A 362 -8.07 4.19 26.29
CA PRO A 362 -7.80 5.04 27.42
C PRO A 362 -8.32 6.45 27.16
N LEU A 363 -9.23 6.93 28.02
CA LEU A 363 -9.84 8.25 27.90
C LEU A 363 -9.10 9.33 28.71
N GLN A 364 -7.97 8.99 29.33
CA GLN A 364 -7.18 9.96 30.09
C GLN A 364 -6.75 11.13 29.20
N GLY A 365 -7.07 12.35 29.67
CA GLY A 365 -6.78 13.59 28.96
C GLY A 365 -7.68 13.85 27.74
N TRP A 366 -8.71 13.04 27.49
CA TRP A 366 -9.71 13.35 26.46
C TRP A 366 -10.65 14.48 26.90
N PRO A 367 -11.09 15.35 25.96
CA PRO A 367 -12.18 16.29 26.23
C PRO A 367 -13.46 15.55 26.58
N SER A 368 -14.35 16.19 27.34
CA SER A 368 -15.69 15.62 27.57
C SER A 368 -16.48 15.55 26.26
N ALA A 369 -17.47 14.66 26.19
CA ALA A 369 -18.30 14.50 24.99
C ALA A 369 -19.06 15.79 24.61
N GLU A 370 -19.32 16.68 25.58
CA GLU A 370 -19.91 17.99 25.39
C GLU A 370 -18.99 18.95 24.61
N GLN A 371 -17.66 18.74 24.68
CA GLN A 371 -16.66 19.52 23.95
C GLN A 371 -16.43 18.93 22.55
N LEU A 372 -17.51 18.77 21.78
CA LEU A 372 -17.51 18.05 20.50
C LEU A 372 -16.39 18.51 19.56
N ASP A 373 -16.18 19.82 19.37
CA ASP A 373 -15.15 20.32 18.45
C ASP A 373 -13.72 19.95 18.88
N LEU A 374 -13.45 19.81 20.20
CA LEU A 374 -12.16 19.31 20.69
C LEU A 374 -12.02 17.81 20.43
N CYS A 375 -13.09 17.03 20.59
CA CYS A 375 -13.11 15.61 20.23
C CYS A 375 -12.88 15.43 18.71
N LEU A 376 -13.58 16.18 17.87
CA LEU A 376 -13.43 16.16 16.41
C LEU A 376 -12.00 16.52 15.99
N LYS A 377 -11.41 17.54 16.62
CA LYS A 377 -10.03 17.91 16.39
C LYS A 377 -9.06 16.79 16.76
N ARG A 378 -9.29 16.13 17.90
CA ARG A 378 -8.46 14.99 18.34
C ARG A 378 -8.58 13.78 17.42
N VAL A 379 -9.77 13.52 16.88
CA VAL A 379 -10.01 12.42 15.93
C VAL A 379 -9.59 12.79 14.49
N GLY A 380 -9.26 14.05 14.22
CA GLY A 380 -8.93 14.53 12.88
C GLY A 380 -10.13 14.60 11.93
N LEU A 381 -11.35 14.73 12.46
CA LEU A 381 -12.62 14.76 11.73
C LEU A 381 -13.35 16.11 11.90
N GLN A 382 -12.65 17.21 11.63
CA GLN A 382 -13.20 18.56 11.83
C GLN A 382 -14.25 18.94 10.77
N ASP A 383 -14.15 18.37 9.57
CA ASP A 383 -14.98 18.70 8.41
C ASP A 383 -16.12 17.68 8.21
N LEU A 384 -16.94 17.49 9.24
CA LEU A 384 -18.13 16.64 9.12
C LEU A 384 -19.16 17.25 8.15
N SER A 385 -19.87 16.40 7.40
CA SER A 385 -21.08 16.85 6.70
C SER A 385 -22.13 17.39 7.68
N LYS A 386 -23.01 18.29 7.21
CA LYS A 386 -24.12 18.82 8.03
C LYS A 386 -25.00 17.70 8.59
N GLN A 387 -25.21 16.65 7.80
CA GLN A 387 -26.00 15.49 8.20
C GLN A 387 -25.30 14.71 9.33
N THR A 388 -24.03 14.33 9.14
CA THR A 388 -23.25 13.59 10.15
C THR A 388 -23.16 14.38 11.46
N ARG A 389 -22.86 15.68 11.37
CA ARG A 389 -22.79 16.56 12.55
C ARG A 389 -24.13 16.64 13.28
N GLY A 390 -25.23 16.82 12.55
CA GLY A 390 -26.57 16.87 13.15
C GLY A 390 -26.96 15.58 13.88
N GLN A 391 -26.60 14.41 13.34
CA GLN A 391 -26.84 13.12 14.01
C GLN A 391 -26.01 12.96 15.29
N ILE A 392 -24.75 13.36 15.28
CA ILE A 392 -23.89 13.33 16.47
C ILE A 392 -24.42 14.29 17.55
N GLU A 393 -24.77 15.52 17.17
CA GLU A 393 -25.34 16.49 18.11
C GLU A 393 -26.69 16.02 18.68
N HIS A 394 -27.51 15.34 17.87
CA HIS A 394 -28.75 14.72 18.33
C HIS A 394 -28.47 13.61 19.36
N TYR A 395 -27.53 12.71 19.07
CA TYR A 395 -27.09 11.67 20.03
C TYR A 395 -26.64 12.27 21.36
N LEU A 396 -25.78 13.29 21.32
CA LEU A 396 -25.23 13.93 22.53
C LEU A 396 -26.30 14.60 23.40
N LYS A 397 -27.43 15.03 22.81
CA LYS A 397 -28.58 15.61 23.52
C LYS A 397 -29.53 14.56 24.08
N GLN A 398 -29.74 13.44 23.37
CA GLN A 398 -30.76 12.44 23.72
C GLN A 398 -30.24 11.29 24.59
N THR A 399 -28.95 10.99 24.52
CA THR A 399 -28.37 9.88 25.26
C THR A 399 -28.48 10.06 26.78
N LYS A 400 -28.87 9.00 27.49
CA LYS A 400 -28.85 8.95 28.96
C LYS A 400 -27.46 8.64 29.54
N ALA A 401 -26.49 8.27 28.68
CA ALA A 401 -25.13 8.02 29.11
C ALA A 401 -24.46 9.31 29.59
N THR A 402 -23.60 9.20 30.60
CA THR A 402 -22.83 10.31 31.17
C THR A 402 -21.36 9.97 31.24
N GLY A 403 -20.50 10.98 31.40
CA GLY A 403 -19.05 10.81 31.58
C GLY A 403 -18.41 10.00 30.46
N GLU A 404 -17.57 9.03 30.84
CA GLU A 404 -16.85 8.17 29.90
C GLU A 404 -17.77 7.39 28.97
N LYS A 405 -18.89 6.85 29.48
CA LYS A 405 -19.83 6.07 28.65
C LYS A 405 -20.40 6.89 27.50
N LYS A 406 -20.66 8.18 27.75
CA LYS A 406 -21.12 9.12 26.71
C LYS A 406 -20.02 9.38 25.67
N LEU A 407 -18.78 9.54 26.13
CA LEU A 407 -17.63 9.75 25.25
C LEU A 407 -17.34 8.50 24.40
N ARG A 408 -17.42 7.28 24.96
CA ARG A 408 -17.27 6.03 24.19
C ARG A 408 -18.30 5.92 23.08
N GLY A 409 -19.57 6.22 23.36
CA GLY A 409 -20.60 6.24 22.33
C GLY A 409 -20.36 7.32 21.25
N LEU A 410 -19.86 8.50 21.62
CA LEU A 410 -19.42 9.51 20.65
C LEU A 410 -18.28 8.97 19.76
N LEU A 411 -17.24 8.36 20.34
CA LEU A 411 -16.12 7.80 19.58
C LEU A 411 -16.56 6.72 18.61
N HIS A 412 -17.44 5.82 19.04
CA HIS A 412 -18.01 4.80 18.16
C HIS A 412 -18.70 5.44 16.95
N LEU A 413 -19.61 6.42 17.16
CA LEU A 413 -20.28 7.14 16.08
C LEU A 413 -19.30 7.85 15.13
N LEU A 414 -18.22 8.43 15.67
CA LEU A 414 -17.19 9.05 14.86
C LEU A 414 -16.45 8.03 13.99
N PHE A 415 -16.08 6.87 14.53
CA PHE A 415 -15.32 5.84 13.81
C PHE A 415 -16.12 5.16 12.70
N ILE A 416 -17.45 5.07 12.84
CA ILE A 416 -18.33 4.48 11.82
C ILE A 416 -18.88 5.49 10.81
N SER A 417 -18.64 6.79 11.02
CA SER A 417 -19.14 7.84 10.14
C SER A 417 -18.61 7.69 8.70
N PRO A 418 -19.36 8.12 7.67
CA PRO A 418 -18.88 8.14 6.28
C PRO A 418 -17.54 8.89 6.17
N GLU A 419 -17.42 9.92 6.98
CA GLU A 419 -16.23 10.73 7.17
C GLU A 419 -14.97 9.92 7.57
N ALA A 420 -15.14 8.96 8.47
CA ALA A 420 -14.05 8.12 8.96
C ALA A 420 -13.66 7.02 7.96
N GLN A 421 -14.55 6.67 7.03
CA GLN A 421 -14.30 5.66 5.99
C GLN A 421 -13.49 6.19 4.81
N THR A 422 -13.29 7.50 4.69
CA THR A 422 -12.75 8.14 3.48
C THR A 422 -11.50 9.00 3.72
N LEU A 423 -10.72 9.23 2.67
CA LEU A 423 -9.50 10.07 2.61
C LEU A 423 -9.56 11.06 1.46
#